data_AF-A0A1H7TRH2-F1
#
_entry.id   AF-A0A1H7TRH2-F1
#
_cell.length_a   1.000
_cell.length_b   1.000
_cell.length_c   1.000
_cell.angle_alpha   90.00
_cell.angle_beta   90.00
_cell.angle_gamma   90.00
#
_symmetry.space_group_name_H-M   'P 1'
#
loop_
_entity.id
_entity.type
_entity.pdbx_description
1 polymer ?
#
loop_
_entity_poly.entity_id
_entity_poly.type
_entity_poly.pdbx_seq_one_letter_code
_entity_poly.pdbx_strand_id
1 'polypeptide(L)' 'MGYQFKVGKNHEIPLPDDICDQLDVKINDILICEVDANKSSISMKKHSNQALSDDEVVSSGNLTRVIYYDLEQEDIAD' A
#
# COMPACT_ATOMS: atom_id res chain seq x y z
N MET A 1 4.13 14.92 -12.00
CA MET A 1 5.30 14.54 -11.19
C MET A 1 5.28 13.03 -11.06
N GLY A 2 6.43 12.38 -11.12
CA GLY A 2 6.54 10.93 -11.03
C GLY A 2 7.64 10.58 -10.03
N TYR A 3 7.38 9.57 -9.21
CA TYR A 3 8.32 9.05 -8.25
C TYR A 3 8.70 7.63 -8.66
N GLN A 4 9.97 7.26 -8.43
CA GLN A 4 10.45 5.91 -8.71
C GLN A 4 11.00 5.32 -7.42
N PHE A 5 10.49 4.15 -7.08
CA PHE A 5 10.89 3.40 -5.90
C PHE A 5 11.29 1.99 -6.30
N LYS A 6 12.15 1.37 -5.48
CA LYS A 6 12.39 -0.06 -5.57
C LYS A 6 11.30 -0.78 -4.78
N VAL A 7 10.74 -1.81 -5.38
CA VAL A 7 9.86 -2.75 -4.68
C VAL A 7 10.70 -3.54 -3.68
N GLY A 8 10.21 -3.69 -2.45
CA GLY A 8 10.90 -4.44 -1.40
C GLY A 8 10.88 -5.95 -1.63
N LYS A 9 11.63 -6.71 -0.82
CA LYS A 9 11.84 -8.16 -1.03
C LYS A 9 10.55 -8.98 -0.95
N ASN A 10 9.52 -8.50 -0.26
CA ASN A 10 8.21 -9.13 -0.10
C ASN A 10 7.14 -8.52 -1.02
N HIS A 11 7.55 -7.83 -2.10
CA HIS A 11 6.66 -7.15 -3.05
C HIS A 11 5.93 -5.93 -2.46
N GLU A 12 6.46 -5.35 -1.40
CA GLU A 12 6.00 -4.11 -0.79
C GLU A 12 6.36 -2.89 -1.66
N ILE A 13 5.45 -1.92 -1.71
CA ILE A 13 5.64 -0.65 -2.39
C ILE A 13 5.87 0.40 -1.30
N PRO A 14 7.11 0.85 -1.08
CA PRO A 14 7.38 1.86 -0.07
C PRO A 14 6.79 3.21 -0.52
N LEU A 15 6.07 3.85 0.39
CA LEU A 15 5.54 5.21 0.22
C LEU A 15 6.25 6.11 1.25
N PRO A 16 7.13 7.02 0.82
CA PRO A 16 7.77 7.95 1.75
C PRO A 16 6.77 8.96 2.31
N ASP A 17 7.06 9.50 3.49
CA ASP A 17 6.14 10.36 4.25
C ASP A 17 5.65 11.58 3.46
N ASP A 18 6.52 12.20 2.66
CA ASP A 18 6.16 13.35 1.82
C ASP A 18 5.12 13.00 0.75
N ILE A 19 5.13 11.77 0.26
CA ILE A 19 4.13 11.25 -0.68
C ILE A 19 2.83 10.93 0.05
N CYS A 20 2.92 10.31 1.24
CA CYS A 20 1.76 10.05 2.09
C CYS A 20 1.00 11.34 2.41
N ASP A 21 1.72 12.40 2.76
CA ASP A 21 1.14 13.73 3.03
C ASP A 21 0.50 14.35 1.78
N GLN A 22 1.16 14.27 0.62
CA GLN A 22 0.62 14.77 -0.65
C GLN A 22 -0.65 14.04 -1.09
N LEU A 23 -0.76 12.75 -0.77
CA LEU A 23 -1.88 11.90 -1.16
C LEU A 23 -2.95 11.76 -0.06
N ASP A 24 -2.77 12.39 1.11
CA ASP A 24 -3.58 12.21 2.33
C ASP A 24 -3.80 10.72 2.67
N VAL A 25 -2.72 9.95 2.60
CA VAL A 25 -2.70 8.53 3.00
C VAL A 25 -2.10 8.43 4.40
N LYS A 26 -2.79 7.73 5.30
CA LYS A 26 -2.39 7.57 6.71
C LYS A 26 -2.31 6.10 7.09
N ILE A 27 -1.54 5.82 8.15
CA ILE A 27 -1.53 4.49 8.76
C ILE A 27 -2.96 4.09 9.13
N ASN A 28 -3.29 2.82 8.89
CA ASN A 28 -4.61 2.20 9.01
C ASN A 28 -5.66 2.57 7.96
N ASP A 29 -5.36 3.45 7.00
CA ASP A 29 -6.25 3.66 5.85
C ASP A 29 -6.39 2.36 5.05
N ILE A 30 -7.60 2.14 4.55
CA ILE A 30 -7.98 1.02 3.69
C ILE A 30 -7.93 1.53 2.25
N LEU A 31 -7.14 0.86 1.43
CA LEU A 31 -6.98 1.14 0.01
C LEU A 31 -7.57 0.00 -0.82
N ILE A 32 -8.14 0.34 -1.96
CA ILE A 32 -8.50 -0.58 -3.04
C ILE A 32 -7.30 -0.69 -3.97
N CYS A 33 -6.84 -1.91 -4.22
CA CYS A 33 -5.78 -2.23 -5.17
C CYS A 33 -6.39 -2.91 -6.40
N GLU A 34 -6.29 -2.28 -7.56
CA GLU A 34 -6.81 -2.79 -8.83
C GLU A 34 -5.69 -2.81 -9.87
N VAL A 35 -5.59 -3.91 -10.61
CA VAL A 35 -4.71 -4.01 -11.78
C VAL A 35 -5.51 -3.56 -12.99
N ASP A 36 -4.94 -2.69 -13.82
CA ASP A 36 -5.57 -2.29 -15.08
C ASP A 36 -5.83 -3.52 -15.99
N ALA A 37 -6.82 -3.45 -16.86
CA ALA A 37 -7.21 -4.54 -17.77
C ALA A 37 -6.02 -5.03 -18.62
N ASN A 38 -5.09 -4.13 -18.95
CA ASN A 38 -3.88 -4.46 -19.71
C ASN A 38 -2.70 -4.91 -18.85
N LYS A 39 -2.90 -5.07 -17.53
CA LYS A 39 -1.88 -5.44 -16.53
C LYS A 39 -0.62 -4.58 -16.56
N SER A 40 -0.73 -3.37 -17.11
CA SER A 40 0.39 -2.46 -17.33
C SER A 40 0.57 -1.50 -16.15
N SER A 41 -0.40 -1.42 -15.26
CA SER A 41 -0.35 -0.58 -14.06
C SER A 41 -1.20 -1.15 -12.93
N ILE A 42 -0.84 -0.78 -11.70
CA ILE A 42 -1.63 -0.99 -10.49
C ILE A 42 -2.14 0.39 -10.06
N SER A 43 -3.44 0.50 -9.79
CA SER A 43 -4.05 1.67 -9.18
C SER A 43 -4.37 1.38 -7.72
N MET A 44 -4.07 2.34 -6.85
CA MET A 44 -4.45 2.33 -5.45
C MET A 44 -5.31 3.57 -5.17
N LYS A 45 -6.47 3.37 -4.55
CA LYS A 45 -7.40 4.46 -4.19
C LYS A 45 -7.98 4.22 -2.80
N LYS A 46 -8.25 5.28 -2.03
CA LYS A 46 -8.86 5.14 -0.70
C LYS A 46 -10.25 4.50 -0.83
N HIS A 47 -10.50 3.49 0.00
CA HIS A 47 -11.82 2.90 0.13
C HIS A 47 -12.76 3.92 0.80
N SER A 48 -14.03 3.98 0.37
CA SER A 48 -14.99 4.93 0.94
C SER A 48 -15.37 4.60 2.39
N ASN A 49 -15.37 3.32 2.73
CA ASN A 49 -15.61 2.84 4.09
C ASN A 49 -14.29 2.46 4.77
N GLN A 50 -13.85 3.27 5.74
CA GLN A 50 -12.63 3.07 6.52
C GLN A 50 -12.86 2.30 7.83
N ALA A 51 -14.10 1.90 8.10
CA ALA A 51 -14.48 1.19 9.32
C ALA A 51 -14.56 -0.33 9.14
N LEU A 52 -14.09 -0.87 8.01
CA LEU A 52 -14.08 -2.31 7.78
C LEU A 52 -13.12 -3.00 8.75
N SER A 53 -13.56 -4.15 9.25
CA SER A 53 -12.76 -5.06 10.04
C SER A 53 -11.71 -5.75 9.18
N ASP A 54 -10.67 -6.29 9.82
CA ASP A 54 -9.59 -6.96 9.10
C ASP A 54 -10.09 -8.21 8.36
N ASP A 55 -11.06 -8.94 8.91
CA ASP A 55 -11.69 -10.09 8.26
C ASP A 55 -12.41 -9.69 6.96
N GLU A 56 -13.07 -8.52 6.95
CA GLU A 56 -13.75 -7.99 5.76
C GLU A 56 -12.73 -7.53 4.70
N VAL A 57 -11.65 -6.89 5.12
CA VAL A 57 -10.56 -6.47 4.24
C VAL A 57 -9.93 -7.70 3.55
N VAL A 58 -9.60 -8.73 4.32
CA VAL A 58 -9.04 -9.99 3.80
C VAL A 58 -10.02 -10.68 2.87
N SER A 59 -11.30 -10.74 3.24
CA SER A 59 -12.35 -11.38 2.42
C SER A 59 -12.61 -10.67 1.10
N SER A 60 -12.36 -9.36 1.00
CA SER A 60 -12.56 -8.60 -0.24
C SER A 60 -11.56 -8.94 -1.34
N GLY A 61 -10.37 -9.43 -0.99
CA GLY A 61 -9.32 -9.85 -1.92
C GLY A 61 -8.63 -8.73 -2.71
N ASN A 62 -9.19 -7.53 -2.76
CA ASN A 62 -8.63 -6.35 -3.41
C ASN A 62 -8.46 -5.14 -2.46
N LEU A 63 -8.70 -5.33 -1.16
CA LEU A 63 -8.48 -4.30 -0.14
C LEU A 63 -7.18 -4.57 0.60
N THR A 64 -6.48 -3.49 0.97
CA THR A 64 -5.31 -3.56 1.82
C THR A 64 -5.36 -2.45 2.87
N ARG A 65 -4.73 -2.67 4.02
CA ARG A 65 -4.59 -1.68 5.08
C ARG A 65 -3.17 -1.12 5.05
N VAL A 66 -3.04 0.20 5.11
CA VAL A 66 -1.74 0.88 5.22
C VAL A 66 -1.14 0.57 6.58
N ILE A 67 0.05 -0.04 6.59
CA ILE A 67 0.78 -0.40 7.81
C ILE A 67 2.08 0.40 7.89
N TYR A 68 2.58 0.58 9.10
CA TYR A 68 3.93 1.08 9.28
C TYR A 68 4.91 0.02 8.78
N TYR A 69 5.86 0.45 7.96
CA TYR A 69 6.91 -0.41 7.41
C TYR A 69 8.25 0.14 7.86
N ASP A 70 9.00 -0.67 8.60
CA ASP A 70 10.34 -0.31 9.07
C ASP A 70 11.39 -0.73 8.05
N LEU A 71 12.07 0.25 7.45
CA LEU A 71 13.07 0.04 6.39
C LEU A 71 14.41 -0.52 6.94
N GLU A 72 14.62 -0.57 8.26
CA GLU A 72 15.90 -0.94 8.87
C GLU A 72 16.12 -2.45 9.08
N GLN A 73 15.16 -3.32 8.72
CA GLN A 73 15.28 -4.78 8.98
C GLN A 73 15.94 -5.60 7.85
N GLU A 74 16.43 -4.99 6.77
CA GLU A 74 16.93 -5.76 5.62
C GLU A 74 18.43 -6.16 5.64
N ASP A 75 19.20 -5.76 6.66
CA ASP A 75 20.65 -6.03 6.79
C ASP A 75 21.03 -7.03 7.92
N ILE A 76 20.12 -7.92 8.33
CA ILE A 76 20.47 -9.06 9.20
C ILE A 76 19.90 -10.36 8.64
N ALA A 77 20.62 -10.94 7.68
CA ALA A 77 20.61 -12.38 7.46
C ALA A 77 22.02 -12.79 6.99
N ASP A 78 22.75 -13.40 7.92
CA ASP A 78 24.04 -14.11 7.76
C ASP A 78 23.91 -15.29 6.76
#